data_AF-A0A6A3V4C2-F1
#
_entry.id   AF-A0A6A3V4C2-F1
#
_cell.length_a   1.000
_cell.length_b   1.000
_cell.length_c   1.000
_cell.angle_alpha   90.00
_cell.angle_beta   90.00
_cell.angle_gamma   90.00
#
_symmetry.space_group_name_H-M   'P 1'
#
loop_
_entity.id
_entity.type
_entity.pdbx_description
1 polymer ?
#
loop_
_entity_poly.entity_id
_entity_poly.type
_entity_poly.pdbx_seq_one_letter_code
_entity_poly.pdbx_strand_id
1 'polypeptide(L)'
;MNGMLRRGVQPSSAVLQEEVVRNLRIERIKQAQDEEVWIAGLKKYLVGAVHELSPEDIRSYNAVGSDYEVDLDYLLFYCPPAKRTAEEPDGLMRLVVPETLQ
;
A
#
# COMPACT_ATOMS: atom_id res chain seq x y z
N MET A 1 4.47 -58.25 -15.66
CA MET A 1 4.89 -56.91 -15.22
C MET A 1 3.69 -55.98 -15.29
N ASN A 2 2.92 -55.85 -14.19
CA ASN A 2 1.72 -55.01 -14.17
C ASN A 2 2.06 -53.63 -13.60
N GLY A 3 1.88 -52.61 -14.44
CA GLY A 3 2.09 -51.21 -14.10
C GLY A 3 1.05 -50.71 -13.10
N MET A 4 1.53 -50.24 -11.96
CA MET A 4 0.73 -49.53 -10.98
C MET A 4 0.58 -48.07 -11.44
N LEU A 5 -0.52 -47.76 -12.14
CA LEU A 5 -0.93 -46.38 -12.37
C LEU A 5 -1.17 -45.74 -11.00
N ARG A 6 -0.28 -44.84 -10.59
CA ARG A 6 -0.55 -43.92 -9.49
C ARG A 6 -1.74 -43.06 -9.91
N ARG A 7 -2.91 -43.35 -9.35
CA ARG A 7 -4.11 -42.52 -9.47
C ARG A 7 -3.75 -41.14 -8.91
N GLY A 8 -3.52 -40.16 -9.79
CA GLY A 8 -3.40 -38.77 -9.40
C GLY A 8 -4.67 -38.39 -8.65
N VAL A 9 -4.54 -38.02 -7.38
CA VAL A 9 -5.67 -37.48 -6.61
C VAL A 9 -5.95 -36.11 -7.21
N GLN A 10 -7.00 -36.00 -8.01
CA GLN A 10 -7.50 -34.71 -8.48
C GLN A 10 -8.05 -33.97 -7.25
N PRO A 11 -7.58 -32.75 -6.97
CA PRO A 11 -8.12 -31.96 -5.87
C PRO A 11 -9.62 -31.74 -6.08
N SER A 12 -10.39 -31.90 -5.00
CA SER A 12 -11.83 -31.67 -5.06
C SER A 12 -12.11 -30.20 -5.41
N SER A 13 -13.27 -29.93 -6.02
CA SER A 13 -13.67 -28.55 -6.38
C SER A 13 -13.64 -27.59 -5.17
N ALA A 14 -13.95 -28.07 -3.96
CA ALA A 14 -13.86 -27.28 -2.74
C ALA A 14 -12.42 -26.88 -2.37
N VAL A 15 -11.45 -27.80 -2.56
CA VAL A 15 -10.02 -27.52 -2.31
C VAL A 15 -9.48 -26.49 -3.30
N LEU A 16 -9.91 -26.57 -4.57
CA LEU A 16 -9.55 -25.56 -5.58
C LEU A 16 -10.14 -24.18 -5.25
N GLN A 17 -11.37 -24.11 -4.73
CA GLN A 17 -11.95 -22.83 -4.28
C GLN A 17 -11.23 -22.25 -3.07
N GLU A 18 -10.82 -23.09 -2.11
CA GLU A 18 -10.04 -22.66 -0.96
C GLU A 18 -8.69 -22.07 -1.37
N GLU A 19 -8.00 -22.71 -2.33
CA GLU A 19 -6.73 -22.22 -2.86
C GLU A 19 -6.88 -20.85 -3.54
N VAL A 20 -7.94 -20.65 -4.33
CA VAL A 20 -8.24 -19.36 -4.95
C VAL A 20 -8.50 -18.29 -3.89
N VAL A 21 -9.34 -18.58 -2.89
CA VAL A 21 -9.62 -17.63 -1.80
C VAL A 21 -8.36 -17.29 -1.01
N ARG A 22 -7.50 -18.28 -0.76
CA ARG A 22 -6.22 -18.09 -0.08
C ARG A 22 -5.30 -17.16 -0.86
N ASN A 23 -5.16 -17.36 -2.17
CA ASN A 23 -4.30 -16.53 -3.01
C ASN A 23 -4.79 -15.09 -3.06
N LEU A 24 -6.09 -14.88 -3.22
CA LEU A 24 -6.69 -13.53 -3.19
C LEU A 24 -6.45 -12.83 -1.85
N ARG A 25 -6.52 -13.55 -0.72
CA ARG A 25 -6.20 -12.98 0.60
C ARG A 25 -4.73 -12.61 0.71
N ILE A 26 -3.82 -13.47 0.24
CA ILE A 26 -2.38 -13.20 0.26
C ILE A 26 -2.06 -11.96 -0.57
N GLU A 27 -2.63 -11.84 -1.77
CA GLU A 27 -2.41 -10.68 -2.65
C GLU A 27 -2.88 -9.38 -2.00
N ARG A 28 -4.10 -9.37 -1.44
CA ARG A 28 -4.63 -8.19 -0.73
C ARG A 28 -3.78 -7.80 0.48
N ILE A 29 -3.29 -8.78 1.25
CA ILE A 29 -2.43 -8.51 2.41
C ILE A 29 -1.09 -7.91 1.96
N LYS A 30 -0.48 -8.47 0.91
CA LYS A 30 0.77 -7.94 0.36
C LYS A 30 0.59 -6.50 -0.10
N GLN A 31 -0.48 -6.23 -0.85
CA GLN A 31 -0.78 -4.88 -1.30
C GLN A 31 -0.97 -3.91 -0.12
N ALA A 32 -1.72 -4.31 0.92
CA ALA A 32 -1.89 -3.48 2.11
C ALA A 32 -0.56 -3.17 2.82
N GLN A 33 0.33 -4.17 2.91
CA GLN A 33 1.66 -3.99 3.50
C GLN A 33 2.55 -3.07 2.66
N ASP A 34 2.50 -3.20 1.33
CA ASP A 34 3.25 -2.32 0.42
C ASP A 34 2.74 -0.87 0.51
N GLU A 35 1.41 -0.68 0.60
CA GLU A 35 0.78 0.62 0.85
C GLU A 35 1.22 1.22 2.20
N GLU A 36 1.23 0.43 3.27
CA GLU A 36 1.70 0.85 4.60
C GLU A 36 3.18 1.25 4.61
N VAL A 37 4.04 0.47 3.95
CA VAL A 37 5.47 0.78 3.80
C VAL A 37 5.66 2.08 3.02
N TRP A 38 4.91 2.27 1.94
CA TRP A 38 4.97 3.50 1.16
C TRP A 38 4.53 4.73 1.98
N ILE A 39 3.43 4.62 2.74
CA ILE A 39 2.97 5.70 3.63
C ILE A 39 4.03 6.01 4.70
N ALA A 40 4.60 5.00 5.34
CA ALA A 40 5.62 5.19 6.37
C ALA A 40 6.88 5.85 5.82
N GLY A 41 7.34 5.44 4.64
CA GLY A 41 8.50 6.03 3.98
C GLY A 41 8.26 7.47 3.55
N LEU A 42 7.09 7.78 2.97
CA LEU A 42 6.73 9.14 2.60
C LEU A 42 6.64 10.05 3.82
N LYS A 43 6.06 9.59 4.94
CA LYS A 43 6.06 10.34 6.21
C LYS A 43 7.48 10.69 6.66
N LYS A 44 8.40 9.71 6.66
CA LYS A 44 9.82 9.94 6.99
C LYS A 44 10.46 11.00 6.10
N TYR A 45 10.18 10.95 4.80
CA TYR A 45 10.68 11.94 3.85
C TYR A 45 10.18 13.36 4.19
N LEU A 46 8.88 13.50 4.45
CA LEU A 46 8.24 14.80 4.73
C LEU A 46 8.69 15.42 6.05
N VAL A 47 8.93 14.61 7.09
CA VAL A 47 9.46 15.11 8.38
C VAL A 47 10.98 15.30 8.39
N GLY A 48 11.66 15.09 7.25
CA GLY A 48 13.09 15.31 7.11
C GLY A 48 13.98 14.17 7.61
N ALA A 49 13.43 13.00 7.94
CA ALA A 49 14.18 11.78 8.28
C ALA A 49 14.77 11.08 7.04
N VAL A 50 15.27 11.88 6.09
CA VAL A 50 15.77 11.44 4.77
C VAL A 50 16.95 10.48 4.88
N HIS A 51 17.73 10.57 5.96
CA HIS A 51 18.87 9.69 6.22
C HIS A 51 18.47 8.23 6.51
N GLU A 52 17.20 7.96 6.80
CA GLU A 52 16.68 6.60 7.01
C GLU A 52 16.14 5.95 5.72
N LEU A 53 16.17 6.68 4.59
CA LEU A 53 15.56 6.25 3.33
C LEU A 53 16.61 5.87 2.29
N SER A 54 16.25 4.96 1.39
CA SER A 54 17.10 4.64 0.25
C SER A 54 17.14 5.80 -0.75
N PRO A 55 18.22 5.97 -1.54
CA PRO A 55 18.25 6.98 -2.59
C PRO A 55 17.13 6.85 -3.63
N GLU A 56 16.59 5.64 -3.83
CA GLU A 56 15.45 5.39 -4.72
C GLU A 56 14.16 5.94 -4.12
N ASP A 57 13.90 5.64 -2.85
CA ASP A 57 12.75 6.16 -2.11
C ASP A 57 12.75 7.69 -2.08
N ILE A 58 13.90 8.30 -1.81
CA ILE A 58 14.06 9.76 -1.80
C ILE A 58 13.66 10.36 -3.15
N ARG A 59 14.09 9.76 -4.28
CA ARG A 59 13.70 10.24 -5.61
C ARG A 59 12.21 10.08 -5.87
N SER A 60 11.65 8.92 -5.49
CA SER A 60 10.23 8.62 -5.64
C SER A 60 9.37 9.60 -4.84
N TYR A 61 9.70 9.82 -3.58
CA TYR A 61 8.97 10.73 -2.69
C TYR A 61 9.16 12.20 -3.06
N ASN A 62 10.33 12.59 -3.59
CA ASN A 62 10.52 13.95 -4.10
C ASN A 62 9.53 14.29 -5.23
N ALA A 63 9.22 13.33 -6.11
CA ALA A 63 8.31 13.54 -7.23
C ALA A 63 6.86 13.81 -6.82
N VAL A 64 6.43 13.33 -5.65
CA VAL A 64 5.03 13.41 -5.18
C VAL A 64 4.86 14.21 -3.89
N GLY A 65 5.94 14.46 -3.14
CA GLY A 65 5.88 14.96 -1.77
C GLY A 65 5.21 16.32 -1.62
N SER A 66 5.20 17.16 -2.66
CA SER A 66 4.51 18.46 -2.62
C SER A 66 2.97 18.35 -2.55
N ASP A 67 2.43 17.16 -2.83
CA ASP A 67 1.00 16.89 -2.80
C ASP A 67 0.58 16.23 -1.47
N TYR A 68 1.50 16.11 -0.50
CA TYR A 68 1.23 15.49 0.79
C TYR A 68 1.76 16.32 1.95
N GLU A 69 1.13 16.17 3.10
CA GLU A 69 1.54 16.81 4.36
C GLU A 69 1.42 15.82 5.52
N VAL A 70 2.27 16.00 6.53
CA VAL A 70 2.20 15.25 7.80
C VAL A 70 1.84 16.23 8.90
N ASP A 71 0.79 15.93 9.66
CA ASP A 71 0.34 16.76 10.77
C ASP A 71 1.15 16.48 12.07
N LEU A 72 0.74 17.14 13.16
CA LEU A 72 1.38 16.97 14.48
C LEU A 72 1.16 15.59 15.09
N ASP A 73 0.11 14.87 14.69
CA ASP A 73 -0.20 13.50 15.12
C ASP A 73 0.46 12.44 14.22
N TYR A 74 1.35 12.88 13.32
CA TYR A 74 2.06 12.02 12.38
C TYR A 74 1.13 11.31 11.38
N LEU A 75 -0.05 11.88 11.11
CA LEU A 75 -0.98 11.42 10.09
C LEU A 75 -0.61 12.02 8.73
N LEU A 76 -0.78 11.24 7.66
CA LEU A 76 -0.45 11.67 6.30
C LEU A 76 -1.73 12.12 5.60
N PHE A 77 -1.69 13.31 5.01
CA PHE A 77 -2.79 13.87 4.25
C PHE A 77 -2.39 14.11 2.80
N TYR A 78 -3.34 13.88 1.88
CA TYR A 78 -3.24 14.28 0.49
C TYR A 78 -3.84 15.68 0.29
N CYS A 79 -3.08 16.55 -0.38
CA CYS A 79 -3.40 17.94 -0.69
C CYS A 79 -3.64 18.12 -2.20
N PRO A 80 -4.90 18.18 -2.67
CA PRO A 80 -5.20 18.32 -4.09
C PRO A 80 -4.58 19.60 -4.70
N PRO A 81 -3.88 19.52 -5.85
CA PRO A 81 -3.17 20.65 -6.46
C PRO A 81 -4.03 21.91 -6.67
N ALA A 82 -5.31 21.73 -7.03
CA ALA A 82 -6.25 22.81 -7.32
C ALA A 82 -6.63 23.68 -6.10
N LYS A 83 -6.24 23.28 -4.89
CA LYS A 83 -6.74 23.85 -3.64
C LYS A 83 -5.64 24.45 -2.75
N ARG A 84 -4.38 24.41 -3.20
CA ARG A 84 -3.21 25.01 -2.51
C ARG A 84 -3.27 26.54 -2.39
N THR A 85 -4.20 27.20 -3.08
CA THR A 85 -4.36 28.67 -3.13
C THR A 85 -5.57 29.19 -2.34
N ALA A 86 -6.36 28.33 -1.68
CA ALA A 86 -7.53 28.74 -0.90
C ALA A 86 -7.16 28.99 0.56
N GLU A 87 -7.62 30.13 1.12
CA GLU A 87 -7.26 30.64 2.46
C GLU A 87 -7.76 29.77 3.64
N GLU A 88 -8.56 28.73 3.39
CA GLU A 88 -8.96 27.70 4.37
C GLU A 88 -8.70 26.28 3.83
N PRO A 89 -7.50 25.70 4.06
CA PRO A 89 -7.12 24.37 3.58
C PRO A 89 -7.75 23.20 4.36
N ASP A 90 -8.17 23.43 5.62
CA ASP A 90 -8.50 22.38 6.59
C ASP A 90 -9.68 21.49 6.16
N GLY A 91 -10.61 22.00 5.35
CA GLY A 91 -11.76 21.23 4.84
C GLY A 91 -11.47 20.36 3.60
N LEU A 92 -10.23 20.35 3.10
CA LEU A 92 -9.92 19.91 1.73
C LEU A 92 -8.83 18.84 1.65
N MET A 93 -8.09 18.65 2.74
CA MET A 93 -7.12 17.58 2.89
C MET A 93 -7.81 16.25 3.15
N ARG A 94 -7.33 15.18 2.53
CA ARG A 94 -7.87 13.82 2.74
C ARG A 94 -6.85 12.98 3.48
N LEU A 95 -7.25 12.38 4.59
CA LEU A 95 -6.43 11.39 5.29
C LEU A 95 -6.09 10.25 4.31
N VAL A 96 -4.81 9.91 4.23
CA VAL A 96 -4.35 8.78 3.44
C VAL A 96 -4.61 7.50 4.23
N VAL A 97 -5.52 6.68 3.71
CA VAL A 97 -5.84 5.33 4.20
C VAL A 97 -5.49 4.35 3.08
N PRO A 98 -4.76 3.25 3.35
CA PRO A 98 -4.52 2.19 2.37
C PRO A 98 -5.82 1.82 1.64
N GLU A 99 -5.80 1.80 0.30
CA GLU A 99 -6.99 1.53 -0.50
C GLU A 99 -7.55 0.14 -0.19
N THR A 100 -6.67 -0.79 0.17
CA THR A 100 -7.02 -2.14 0.62
C THR A 100 -7.87 -2.19 1.89
N LEU A 101 -7.89 -1.11 2.68
CA LEU A 101 -8.62 -0.97 3.94
C LEU A 101 -9.82 0.00 3.86
N GLN A 102 -10.06 0.64 2.71
CA GLN A 102 -11.24 1.47 2.46
C GLN A 102 -12.49 0.61 2.19
#